data_AF-A0A382U806-F1
#
_entry.id   AF-A0A382U806-F1
#
_cell.length_a   1.000
_cell.length_b   1.000
_cell.length_c   1.000
_cell.angle_alpha   90.00
_cell.angle_beta   90.00
_cell.angle_gamma   90.00
#
_symmetry.space_group_name_H-M   'P 1'
#
loop_
_entity.id
_entity.type
_entity.pdbx_description
1 polymer ?
#
loop_
_entity_poly.entity_id
_entity_poly.type
_entity_poly.pdbx_seq_one_letter_code
_entity_poly.pdbx_strand_id
1 'polypeptide(L)' 'MLRDKLANDLKTSMKARNTCNTATLRLILAALKDRDIASRTGQNTPKLSEEEDDVKTRQMLAKMIKQR' A
#
# COMPACT_ATOMS: atom_id res chain seq x y z
N MET A 1 4.77 10.92 2.28
CA MET A 1 3.85 9.83 2.68
C MET A 1 4.41 8.49 2.20
N LEU A 2 4.23 7.40 2.96
CA LEU A 2 4.74 6.07 2.60
C LEU A 2 4.13 5.57 1.27
N ARG A 3 2.85 5.90 1.03
CA ARG A 3 2.15 5.56 -0.21
C ARG A 3 2.79 6.19 -1.45
N ASP A 4 3.20 7.45 -1.36
CA ASP A 4 3.89 8.12 -2.48
C ASP A 4 5.23 7.48 -2.78
N LYS A 5 5.96 7.03 -1.75
CA LYS A 5 7.21 6.28 -1.94
C LYS A 5 6.95 4.98 -2.70
N LEU A 6 5.97 4.18 -2.29
CA LEU A 6 5.60 2.94 -3.01
C LEU A 6 5.18 3.19 -4.46
N ALA A 7 4.44 4.28 -4.72
CA ALA A 7 4.04 4.65 -6.07
C ALA A 7 5.25 5.05 -6.94
N ASN A 8 6.21 5.76 -6.37
CA ASN A 8 7.46 6.11 -7.06
C ASN A 8 8.36 4.90 -7.27
N ASP A 9 8.48 4.01 -6.29
CA ASP A 9 9.22 2.76 -6.39
C ASP A 9 8.63 1.84 -7.47
N LEU A 10 7.30 1.82 -7.62
CA LEU A 10 6.65 1.10 -8.71
C LEU A 10 7.11 1.66 -10.06
N LYS A 11 7.08 2.97 -10.26
CA LYS A 11 7.55 3.61 -11.51
C LYS A 11 9.02 3.28 -11.77
N THR A 12 9.87 3.32 -10.74
CA THR A 12 11.29 2.98 -10.84
C THR A 12 11.49 1.51 -11.22
N SER A 13 10.77 0.59 -10.57
CA SER A 13 10.84 -0.85 -10.87
C SER A 13 10.39 -1.19 -12.29
N MET A 14 9.36 -0.49 -12.79
CA MET A 14 8.88 -0.62 -14.17
C MET A 14 9.92 -0.12 -15.17
N LYS A 15 10.56 1.03 -14.91
CA LYS A 15 11.65 1.56 -15.75
C LYS A 15 12.86 0.61 -15.77
N ALA A 16 13.21 0.05 -14.62
CA ALA A 16 14.30 -0.92 -14.48
C ALA A 16 13.97 -2.33 -15.00
N ARG A 17 12.75 -2.56 -15.52
CA ARG A 17 12.24 -3.88 -15.96
C ARG A 17 12.38 -4.98 -14.90
N ASN A 18 12.36 -4.63 -13.62
CA ASN A 18 12.43 -5.60 -12.54
C ASN A 18 11.05 -6.20 -12.30
N THR A 19 10.78 -7.35 -12.92
CA THR A 19 9.47 -8.02 -12.91
C THR A 19 9.04 -8.46 -11.52
N CYS A 20 9.95 -9.01 -10.72
CA CYS A 20 9.69 -9.46 -9.34
C CYS A 20 9.27 -8.28 -8.44
N ASN A 21 10.03 -7.19 -8.46
CA ASN A 21 9.71 -6.00 -7.67
C ASN A 21 8.41 -5.35 -8.15
N THR A 22 8.21 -5.27 -9.48
CA THR A 22 6.99 -4.70 -10.05
C THR A 22 5.75 -5.49 -9.61
N ALA A 23 5.80 -6.82 -9.64
CA ALA A 23 4.69 -7.66 -9.20
C ALA A 23 4.38 -7.46 -7.72
N THR A 24 5.41 -7.43 -6.87
CA THR A 24 5.28 -7.22 -5.42
C THR A 24 4.68 -5.85 -5.10
N LEU A 25 5.20 -4.78 -5.73
CA LEU A 25 4.72 -3.42 -5.51
C LEU A 25 3.27 -3.23 -5.99
N ARG A 26 2.87 -3.88 -7.09
CA ARG A 26 1.47 -3.88 -7.56
C ARG A 26 0.54 -4.57 -6.56
N LEU A 27 0.95 -5.71 -6.00
CA LEU A 27 0.15 -6.43 -5.00
C LEU A 27 -0.08 -5.57 -3.75
N ILE A 28 0.97 -4.91 -3.27
CA ILE A 28 0.88 -4.03 -2.10
C ILE A 28 -0.06 -2.85 -2.38
N LEU A 29 0.10 -2.16 -3.52
CA LEU A 29 -0.74 -1.02 -3.89
C LEU A 29 -2.21 -1.41 -4.12
N ALA A 30 -2.48 -2.62 -4.62
CA ALA A 30 -3.83 -3.15 -4.74
C ALA A 30 -4.46 -3.36 -3.35
N ALA A 31 -3.75 -4.02 -2.43
CA ALA A 31 -4.24 -4.23 -1.07
C ALA A 31 -4.51 -2.91 -0.32
N LEU A 32 -3.73 -1.86 -0.57
CA LEU A 32 -3.98 -0.51 -0.04
C LEU A 32 -5.29 0.07 -0.55
N LYS A 33 -5.52 0.00 -1.86
CA LYS A 33 -6.78 0.46 -2.45
C LYS A 33 -7.98 -0.32 -1.92
N ASP A 34 -7.87 -1.65 -1.78
CA ASP A 34 -8.96 -2.48 -1.26
C ASP A 34 -9.33 -2.07 0.18
N ARG A 35 -8.34 -1.73 1.01
CA ARG A 35 -8.58 -1.22 2.36
C ARG A 35 -9.16 0.18 2.38
N ASP A 36 -8.67 1.07 1.52
CA ASP A 36 -9.21 2.43 1.40
C ASP A 36 -10.66 2.40 0.91
N ILE A 37 -11.01 1.44 0.03
CA ILE A 37 -12.39 1.20 -0.40
C ILE A 37 -13.21 0.65 0.77
N ALA A 38 -12.72 -0.38 1.46
CA ALA A 38 -13.42 -0.98 2.60
C ALA A 38 -13.67 0.02 3.74
N SER A 39 -12.73 0.94 3.99
CA SER A 39 -12.88 1.99 5.01
C SER A 39 -13.89 3.06 4.61
N ARG A 40 -14.14 3.27 3.32
CA ARG A 40 -15.19 4.20 2.84
C ARG A 40 -16.60 3.62 3.01
N THR A 41 -16.73 2.31 2.96
CA THR A 41 -18.03 1.62 3.11
C THR A 41 -18.46 1.50 4.58
N GLY A 42 -17.52 1.57 5.53
CA GLY A 42 -17.79 1.69 6.96
C GLY A 42 -18.01 3.15 7.35
N GLN A 43 -19.10 3.42 8.09
CA GLN A 43 -19.51 4.73 8.62
C GLN A 43 -18.36 5.75 8.77
N ASN A 44 -18.40 6.79 7.92
CA ASN A 44 -17.74 8.09 8.05
C ASN A 44 -16.45 8.09 8.90
N THR A 45 -15.45 7.29 8.51
CA THR A 45 -14.17 7.29 9.21
C THR A 45 -13.51 8.66 9.02
N PRO A 46 -13.10 9.36 10.08
CA PRO A 46 -12.38 10.63 9.95
C PRO A 46 -11.14 10.42 9.05
N LYS A 47 -10.79 11.45 8.27
CA LYS A 47 -9.53 11.43 7.52
C LYS A 47 -8.40 11.14 8.50
N LEU A 48 -7.74 9.99 8.31
CA LEU A 48 -6.58 9.62 9.11
C LEU A 48 -5.50 10.69 8.98
N SER A 49 -4.81 10.96 10.08
CA SER A 49 -3.55 11.70 10.03
C SER A 49 -2.52 10.93 9.20
N GLU A 50 -1.55 11.62 8.62
CA GLU A 50 -0.50 11.03 7.79
C GLU A 50 0.27 9.93 8.54
N GLU A 51 0.51 10.13 9.84
CA GLU A 51 1.19 9.15 10.68
C GLU A 51 0.36 7.87 10.88
N GLU A 52 -0.95 8.01 11.09
CA GLU A 52 -1.85 6.87 11.28
C GLU A 52 -1.95 6.02 10.01
N ASP A 53 -1.91 6.69 8.85
CA ASP A 53 -1.98 6.02 7.55
C ASP A 53 -0.70 5.22 7.25
N ASP A 54 0.46 5.80 7.56
CA ASP A 54 1.75 5.12 7.47
C ASP A 54 1.81 3.92 8.44
N VAL A 55 1.30 4.06 9.67
CA VAL A 55 1.21 2.95 10.64
C VAL A 55 0.31 1.83 10.13
N LYS A 56 -0.89 2.13 9.61
CA LYS A 56 -1.79 1.11 9.05
C LYS A 56 -1.18 0.41 7.84
N THR A 57 -0.45 1.15 7.00
CA THR A 57 0.29 0.59 5.87
C THR A 57 1.38 -0.38 6.34
N ARG A 58 2.18 -0.02 7.36
CA ARG A 58 3.18 -0.93 7.94
C ARG A 58 2.56 -2.19 8.54
N GLN A 59 1.44 -2.06 9.26
CA GLN A 59 0.70 -3.21 9.79
C GLN A 59 0.15 -4.12 8.69
N MET A 60 -0.28 -3.56 7.56
CA MET A 60 -0.63 -4.36 6.38
C MET A 60 0.55 -5.19 5.92
N LEU A 61 1.68 -4.53 5.67
CA LEU A 61 2.87 -5.16 5.11
C LEU A 61 3.34 -6.33 6.00
N ALA A 62 3.35 -6.13 7.31
CA ALA A 62 3.67 -7.19 8.27
C ALA A 62 2.73 -8.41 8.14
N LYS A 63 1.42 -8.19 7.94
CA LYS A 63 0.46 -9.29 7.69
C LYS A 63 0.72 -9.99 6.36
N MET A 64 1.03 -9.25 5.29
CA MET A 64 1.35 -9.82 3.98
C MET A 64 2.61 -10.69 4.02
N ILE A 65 3.63 -10.30 4.81
CA ILE A 65 4.84 -11.12 5.02
C ILE A 65 4.48 -12.45 5.69
N LYS A 66 3.60 -12.44 6.70
CA LYS A 66 3.16 -13.66 7.39
C LYS A 66 2.32 -14.61 6.51
N GLN A 67 1.70 -14.09 5.46
CA GLN A 67 0.83 -14.85 4.54
C GLN A 67 1.55 -15.43 3.32
N ARG A 68 2.87 -15.20 3.21
CA ARG A 68 3.70 -15.63 2.07
C ARG A 68 4.42 -16.92 2.38
#